data_AF-E6ZTU3-F1
#
_entry.id   AF-E6ZTU3-F1
#
_cell.length_a   1.000
_cell.length_b   1.000
_cell.length_c   1.000
_cell.angle_alpha   90.00
_cell.angle_beta   90.00
_cell.angle_gamma   90.00
#
_symmetry.space_group_name_H-M   'P 1'
#
loop_
_entity.id
_entity.type
_entity.pdbx_description
1 polymer ?
#
loop_
_entity_poly.entity_id
_entity_poly.type
_entity_poly.pdbx_seq_one_letter_code
_entity_poly.pdbx_strand_id
1 'polypeptide(L)'
;MHSFKTLTVLLVGLPFLMALCVDGKSKKSKGKAVRGTRSWSSSGGDFWFWTYTFNQLNWPDTPMSMEEFGRSSVEIMWTNKPDNMSAAICIQGSWFVKNYDLISATMRTSYFKKTWFGFTTCEVRNWDCLYIAGPDNQFYSEDDVKFDRMAVHLDEKKCSLDNSTMDVTCFA
;
A
#
# COMPACT_ATOMS: atom_id res chain seq x y z
N MET A 1 -56.50 34.85 10.38
CA MET A 1 -56.72 33.44 10.76
C MET A 1 -55.37 32.87 11.16
N HIS A 2 -55.12 32.75 12.47
CA HIS A 2 -53.92 32.09 12.99
C HIS A 2 -54.10 30.57 12.92
N SER A 3 -53.08 29.87 12.44
CA SER A 3 -52.94 28.43 12.71
C SER A 3 -51.51 28.15 13.13
N PHE A 4 -51.32 28.22 14.45
CA PHE A 4 -50.19 27.64 15.16
C PHE A 4 -50.28 26.11 15.07
N LYS A 5 -49.28 25.49 14.46
CA LYS A 5 -48.93 24.08 14.72
C LYS A 5 -47.43 23.97 14.93
N THR A 6 -47.06 24.14 16.20
CA THR A 6 -46.15 23.25 16.93
C THR A 6 -45.09 22.49 16.13
N LEU A 7 -43.83 22.92 16.26
CA LEU A 7 -42.75 21.97 16.51
C LEU A 7 -41.71 22.58 17.47
N THR A 8 -41.97 22.33 18.75
CA THR A 8 -41.00 22.19 19.84
C THR A 8 -39.92 21.18 19.38
N VAL A 9 -38.63 21.33 19.66
CA VAL A 9 -37.95 20.73 20.83
C VAL A 9 -36.41 20.85 20.63
N LEU A 10 -35.73 21.38 21.67
CA LEU A 10 -34.32 21.17 22.12
C LEU A 10 -33.16 21.61 21.20
N LEU A 11 -32.34 22.64 21.47
CA LEU A 11 -31.47 22.94 22.64
C LEU A 11 -30.57 21.77 23.08
N VAL A 12 -29.25 21.98 23.04
CA VAL A 12 -28.24 21.74 24.10
C VAL A 12 -26.89 21.31 23.50
N GLY A 13 -25.79 21.96 23.93
CA GLY A 13 -24.45 21.37 23.98
C GLY A 13 -23.38 22.14 23.22
N LEU A 14 -23.05 23.37 23.62
CA LEU A 14 -21.91 23.78 24.46
C LEU A 14 -20.52 23.84 23.76
N PRO A 15 -19.72 24.88 24.05
CA PRO A 15 -18.51 25.27 23.34
C PRO A 15 -17.23 24.76 24.01
N PHE A 16 -16.16 24.47 23.27
CA PHE A 16 -14.77 24.50 23.79
C PHE A 16 -13.77 24.59 22.63
N LEU A 17 -13.30 25.79 22.31
CA LEU A 17 -12.06 26.00 21.55
C LEU A 17 -11.05 26.60 22.54
N MET A 18 -10.27 25.73 23.19
CA MET A 18 -9.11 26.15 23.97
C MET A 18 -7.92 26.27 23.03
N ALA A 19 -7.43 27.50 22.91
CA ALA A 19 -6.11 27.80 22.39
C ALA A 19 -5.05 27.36 23.42
N LEU A 20 -4.02 26.65 22.97
CA LEU A 20 -2.73 26.60 23.64
C LEU A 20 -1.62 26.74 22.60
N CYS A 21 -1.19 27.98 22.40
CA CYS A 21 0.15 28.29 21.94
C CYS A 21 1.11 27.99 23.10
N VAL A 22 2.07 27.08 22.87
CA VAL A 22 3.26 26.98 23.72
C VAL A 22 4.46 26.96 22.78
N ASP A 23 5.05 28.15 22.59
CA ASP A 23 6.32 28.32 21.90
C ASP A 23 7.44 28.36 22.96
N GLY A 24 7.97 27.18 23.27
CA GLY A 24 9.06 27.00 24.23
C GLY A 24 10.42 27.09 23.54
N LYS A 25 11.11 28.22 23.69
CA LYS A 25 12.54 28.34 23.36
C LYS A 25 13.39 27.48 24.30
N SER A 26 14.17 26.52 23.78
CA SER A 26 15.39 26.06 24.45
C SER A 26 16.54 25.69 23.49
N LYS A 27 17.60 26.50 23.60
CA LYS A 27 19.06 26.30 23.41
C LYS A 27 19.61 25.13 22.56
N LYS A 28 20.44 25.55 21.59
CA LYS A 28 21.58 24.91 20.89
C LYS A 28 22.17 23.62 21.50
N SER A 29 22.26 22.57 20.68
CA SER A 29 23.41 21.65 20.65
C SER A 29 23.83 21.37 19.19
N LYS A 30 25.13 21.33 18.96
CA LYS A 30 25.80 21.18 17.67
C LYS A 30 25.53 19.80 17.06
N GLY A 31 25.18 19.76 15.78
CA GLY A 31 25.17 18.55 14.96
C GLY A 31 24.80 18.90 13.52
N LYS A 32 25.70 18.66 12.58
CA LYS A 32 25.51 18.96 11.15
C LYS A 32 24.26 18.26 10.62
N ALA A 33 23.32 19.04 10.08
CA ALA A 33 22.39 18.57 9.07
C ALA A 33 22.18 19.73 8.10
N VAL A 34 22.79 19.62 6.91
CA VAL A 34 22.39 20.43 5.76
C VAL A 34 20.95 20.01 5.45
N ARG A 35 20.01 20.72 6.05
CA ARG A 35 18.57 20.57 5.80
C ARG A 35 18.31 21.19 4.44
N GLY A 36 18.56 20.39 3.39
CA GLY A 36 18.02 20.68 2.07
C GLY A 36 16.51 20.73 2.23
N THR A 37 15.95 21.93 2.11
CA THR A 37 14.52 22.17 1.90
C THR A 37 14.12 21.48 0.60
N ARG A 38 13.81 20.18 0.68
CA ARG A 38 13.09 19.48 -0.39
C ARG A 38 11.64 19.94 -0.30
N SER A 39 11.34 20.94 -1.12
CA SER A 39 10.00 21.20 -1.63
C SER A 39 9.39 19.86 -2.06
N TRP A 40 8.44 19.37 -1.26
CA TRP A 40 7.67 18.18 -1.59
C TRP A 40 6.68 18.57 -2.70
N SER A 41 7.07 18.38 -3.95
CA SER A 41 6.14 18.52 -5.07
C SER A 41 5.23 17.29 -5.08
N SER A 42 3.94 17.50 -4.82
CA SER A 42 2.88 16.50 -4.91
C SER A 42 2.62 16.09 -6.36
N SER A 43 3.56 15.39 -6.97
CA SER A 43 3.43 14.95 -8.36
C SER A 43 4.06 13.58 -8.54
N GLY A 44 3.22 12.55 -8.48
CA GLY A 44 3.46 11.26 -9.14
C GLY A 44 3.61 10.02 -8.24
N GLY A 45 4.01 10.17 -6.97
CA GLY A 45 4.35 9.02 -6.11
C GLY A 45 3.21 8.47 -5.26
N ASP A 46 2.28 9.32 -4.81
CA ASP A 46 1.34 8.96 -3.73
C ASP A 46 -0.06 8.54 -4.22
N PHE A 47 -0.39 8.72 -5.50
CA PHE A 47 -1.73 8.44 -6.01
C PHE A 47 -2.12 6.95 -5.87
N TRP A 48 -1.17 6.04 -6.07
CA TRP A 48 -1.41 4.60 -6.06
C TRP A 48 -1.62 4.00 -4.67
N PHE A 49 -1.37 4.76 -3.60
CA PHE A 49 -1.57 4.33 -2.21
C PHE A 49 -2.96 4.71 -1.65
N TRP A 50 -3.66 5.68 -2.28
CA TRP A 50 -4.93 6.25 -1.79
C TRP A 50 -6.18 5.81 -2.55
N THR A 51 -6.10 4.72 -3.33
CA THR A 51 -7.15 4.35 -4.30
C THR A 51 -8.49 3.91 -3.71
N TYR A 52 -8.55 3.69 -2.39
CA TYR A 52 -9.74 3.23 -1.69
C TYR A 52 -10.92 4.22 -1.65
N THR A 53 -10.78 5.46 -2.13
CA THR A 53 -11.77 6.53 -1.89
C THR A 53 -12.42 7.18 -3.12
N PHE A 54 -12.11 6.79 -4.37
CA PHE A 54 -12.63 7.51 -5.54
C PHE A 54 -13.36 6.65 -6.59
N ASN A 55 -14.45 7.24 -7.12
CA ASN A 55 -15.33 6.72 -8.17
C ASN A 55 -14.52 6.18 -9.39
N GLN A 56 -14.72 4.90 -9.73
CA GLN A 56 -13.90 4.10 -10.66
C GLN A 56 -13.97 4.57 -12.13
N LEU A 57 -14.85 5.51 -12.49
CA LEU A 57 -15.12 5.86 -13.89
C LEU A 57 -14.04 6.72 -14.57
N ASN A 58 -13.19 7.44 -13.83
CA ASN A 58 -12.28 8.46 -14.39
C ASN A 58 -10.79 8.20 -14.18
N TRP A 59 -10.40 6.99 -13.76
CA TRP A 59 -9.00 6.68 -13.48
C TRP A 59 -8.18 6.63 -14.78
N PRO A 60 -6.99 7.26 -14.85
CA PRO A 60 -6.08 7.06 -15.98
C PRO A 60 -5.53 5.63 -15.98
N ASP A 61 -5.07 5.17 -17.14
CA ASP A 61 -4.34 3.91 -17.21
C ASP A 61 -3.08 3.98 -16.35
N THR A 62 -2.73 2.86 -15.71
CA THR A 62 -1.41 2.73 -15.10
C THR A 62 -0.37 2.83 -16.23
N PRO A 63 0.60 3.76 -16.15
CA PRO A 63 1.48 4.10 -17.28
C PRO A 63 2.65 3.11 -17.46
N MET A 64 2.42 1.82 -17.19
CA MET A 64 3.40 0.75 -17.32
C MET A 64 2.70 -0.61 -17.49
N SER A 65 3.43 -1.63 -17.90
CA SER A 65 2.90 -3.01 -17.97
C SER A 65 2.62 -3.58 -16.57
N MET A 66 1.82 -4.64 -16.48
CA MET A 66 1.56 -5.33 -15.20
C MET A 66 2.84 -5.89 -14.57
N GLU A 67 3.74 -6.43 -15.38
CA GLU A 67 5.03 -6.94 -14.91
C GLU A 67 5.89 -5.80 -14.31
N GLU A 68 6.01 -4.67 -15.02
CA GLU A 68 6.73 -3.50 -14.52
C GLU A 68 6.08 -2.91 -13.27
N PHE A 69 4.75 -2.93 -13.19
CA PHE A 69 4.01 -2.49 -12.01
C PHE A 69 4.31 -3.37 -10.79
N GLY A 70 4.27 -4.70 -10.94
CA GLY A 70 4.64 -5.65 -9.90
C GLY A 70 6.09 -5.46 -9.45
N ARG A 71 7.02 -5.42 -10.40
CA ARG A 71 8.46 -5.21 -10.11
C ARG A 71 8.71 -3.89 -9.40
N SER A 72 8.16 -2.78 -9.90
CA SER A 72 8.31 -1.47 -9.27
C SER A 72 7.73 -1.43 -7.86
N SER A 73 6.60 -2.09 -7.62
CA SER A 73 5.98 -2.16 -6.29
C SER A 73 6.89 -2.89 -5.30
N VAL A 74 7.44 -4.04 -5.71
CA VAL A 74 8.34 -4.84 -4.88
C VAL A 74 9.67 -4.13 -4.62
N GLU A 75 10.24 -3.41 -5.59
CA GLU A 75 11.47 -2.61 -5.39
C GLU A 75 11.28 -1.50 -4.35
N ILE A 76 10.13 -0.79 -4.41
CA ILE A 76 9.77 0.23 -3.42
C ILE A 76 9.62 -0.42 -2.04
N MET A 77 8.93 -1.57 -1.97
CA MET A 77 8.80 -2.33 -0.72
C MET A 77 10.16 -2.76 -0.19
N TRP A 78 11.04 -3.31 -1.03
CA TRP A 78 12.33 -3.81 -0.63
C TRP A 78 13.21 -2.71 -0.04
N THR A 79 13.20 -1.52 -0.66
CA THR A 79 13.92 -0.34 -0.18
C THR A 79 13.46 0.11 1.22
N ASN A 80 12.20 -0.14 1.58
CA ASN A 80 11.60 0.25 2.86
C ASN A 80 11.37 -0.97 3.79
N LYS A 81 11.99 -2.11 3.48
CA LYS A 81 11.74 -3.37 4.17
C LYS A 81 12.20 -3.29 5.64
N PRO A 82 11.39 -3.78 6.61
CA PRO A 82 11.84 -3.97 7.98
C PRO A 82 13.04 -4.93 8.08
N ASP A 83 13.93 -4.72 9.06
CA ASP A 83 15.16 -5.51 9.21
C ASP A 83 14.91 -7.01 9.42
N ASN A 84 13.78 -7.36 10.04
CA ASN A 84 13.41 -8.74 10.35
C ASN A 84 12.73 -9.50 9.19
N MET A 85 12.45 -8.83 8.06
CA MET A 85 11.81 -9.45 6.91
C MET A 85 12.86 -9.97 5.92
N SER A 86 12.57 -11.09 5.27
CA SER A 86 13.53 -11.81 4.41
C SER A 86 13.12 -11.78 2.92
N ALA A 87 11.86 -11.52 2.60
CA ALA A 87 11.41 -11.26 1.23
C ALA A 87 10.26 -10.25 1.15
N ALA A 88 10.10 -9.63 -0.01
CA ALA A 88 8.98 -8.77 -0.39
C ALA A 88 8.28 -9.37 -1.61
N ILE A 89 6.96 -9.50 -1.55
CA ILE A 89 6.15 -10.18 -2.56
C ILE A 89 4.96 -9.30 -2.90
N CYS A 90 4.65 -9.16 -4.19
CA CYS A 90 3.37 -8.64 -4.66
C CYS A 90 2.76 -9.64 -5.64
N ILE A 91 1.49 -10.00 -5.44
CA ILE A 91 0.77 -10.97 -6.26
C ILE A 91 -0.62 -10.46 -6.65
N GLN A 92 -1.02 -10.73 -7.88
CA GLN A 92 -2.38 -10.59 -8.37
C GLN A 92 -3.02 -11.99 -8.43
N GLY A 93 -3.56 -12.45 -7.31
CA GLY A 93 -4.11 -13.79 -7.20
C GLY A 93 -4.33 -14.20 -5.75
N SER A 94 -4.84 -15.42 -5.58
CA SER A 94 -4.92 -16.03 -4.26
C SER A 94 -3.54 -16.51 -3.81
N TRP A 95 -3.33 -16.50 -2.51
CA TRP A 95 -2.10 -16.91 -1.89
C TRP A 95 -2.39 -17.38 -0.46
N PHE A 96 -1.49 -18.19 0.08
CA PHE A 96 -1.50 -18.54 1.49
C PHE A 96 -0.06 -18.63 2.00
N VAL A 97 0.09 -18.57 3.32
CA VAL A 97 1.38 -18.77 3.97
C VAL A 97 1.28 -19.86 5.02
N LYS A 98 2.41 -20.54 5.25
CA LYS A 98 2.52 -21.56 6.30
C LYS A 98 2.33 -20.95 7.70
N ASN A 99 2.90 -19.78 7.94
CA ASN A 99 2.79 -19.06 9.21
C ASN A 99 2.46 -17.58 8.99
N TYR A 100 1.22 -17.19 9.34
CA TYR A 100 0.73 -15.82 9.22
C TYR A 100 1.31 -14.86 10.27
N ASP A 101 1.93 -15.35 11.35
CA ASP A 101 2.61 -14.50 12.34
C ASP A 101 3.97 -14.00 11.83
N LEU A 102 4.49 -14.61 10.76
CA LEU A 102 5.77 -14.30 10.14
C LEU A 102 5.62 -13.56 8.81
N ILE A 103 4.52 -12.82 8.65
CA ILE A 103 4.32 -11.88 7.54
C ILE A 103 3.97 -10.49 8.06
N SER A 104 4.18 -9.48 7.22
CA SER A 104 3.60 -8.16 7.47
C SER A 104 2.08 -8.18 7.24
N ALA A 105 1.40 -7.14 7.71
CA ALA A 105 0.08 -6.83 7.19
C ALA A 105 0.13 -6.72 5.66
N THR A 106 -0.90 -7.24 4.99
CA THR A 106 -1.04 -7.15 3.54
C THR A 106 -1.42 -5.73 3.14
N MET A 107 -0.61 -5.13 2.27
CA MET A 107 -0.89 -3.87 1.59
C MET A 107 -1.54 -4.20 0.26
N ARG A 108 -2.61 -3.50 -0.11
CA ARG A 108 -3.24 -3.69 -1.41
C ARG A 108 -3.00 -2.50 -2.32
N THR A 109 -2.55 -2.78 -3.54
CA THR A 109 -2.33 -1.82 -4.62
C THR A 109 -3.23 -2.17 -5.80
N SER A 110 -3.50 -1.19 -6.66
CA SER A 110 -4.44 -1.36 -7.78
C SER A 110 -3.79 -0.96 -9.09
N TYR A 111 -3.88 -1.86 -10.07
CA TYR A 111 -3.49 -1.63 -11.46
C TYR A 111 -4.75 -1.33 -12.30
N PHE A 112 -4.70 -0.29 -13.11
CA PHE A 112 -5.85 0.23 -13.86
C PHE A 112 -5.61 0.13 -15.35
N LYS A 113 -6.58 -0.44 -16.07
CA LYS A 113 -6.52 -0.56 -17.53
C LYS A 113 -7.88 -0.27 -18.14
N LYS A 114 -7.95 0.72 -19.02
CA LYS A 114 -9.11 0.99 -19.85
C LYS A 114 -9.17 -0.06 -20.94
N THR A 115 -10.31 -0.72 -21.01
CA THR A 115 -10.65 -1.65 -22.09
C THR A 115 -11.71 -1.02 -22.97
N TRP A 116 -11.50 -1.10 -24.29
CA TRP A 116 -12.44 -0.60 -25.29
C TRP A 116 -13.13 -1.78 -25.98
N PHE A 117 -14.27 -2.21 -25.43
CA PHE A 117 -15.15 -3.23 -26.03
C PHE A 117 -16.51 -2.61 -26.39
N GLY A 118 -16.51 -1.47 -27.09
CA GLY A 118 -17.73 -0.74 -27.47
C GLY A 118 -18.27 0.23 -26.40
N PHE A 119 -17.75 0.15 -25.18
CA PHE A 119 -17.87 1.11 -24.09
C PHE A 119 -16.52 1.18 -23.37
N THR A 120 -16.14 2.36 -22.84
CA THR A 120 -14.92 2.46 -22.01
C THR A 120 -15.24 1.92 -20.61
N THR A 121 -14.69 0.76 -20.27
CA THR A 121 -14.68 0.24 -18.90
C THR A 121 -13.28 0.31 -18.32
N CYS A 122 -13.19 0.69 -17.05
CA CYS A 122 -11.94 0.63 -16.30
C CYS A 122 -11.85 -0.74 -15.63
N GLU A 123 -10.91 -1.56 -16.07
CA GLU A 123 -10.56 -2.82 -15.40
C GLU A 123 -9.60 -2.50 -14.25
N VAL A 124 -9.98 -2.90 -13.04
CA VAL A 124 -9.16 -2.76 -11.83
C VAL A 124 -8.63 -4.12 -11.43
N ARG A 125 -7.31 -4.27 -11.37
CA ARG A 125 -6.63 -5.48 -10.91
C ARG A 125 -5.95 -5.18 -9.58
N ASN A 126 -6.48 -5.76 -8.51
CA ASN A 126 -5.90 -5.60 -7.18
C ASN A 126 -4.75 -6.57 -6.98
N TRP A 127 -3.67 -6.06 -6.40
CA TRP A 127 -2.49 -6.80 -6.00
C TRP A 127 -2.39 -6.77 -4.49
N ASP A 128 -2.06 -7.92 -3.91
CA ASP A 128 -1.74 -8.06 -2.51
C ASP A 128 -0.21 -8.10 -2.37
N CYS A 129 0.30 -7.22 -1.53
CA CYS A 129 1.72 -6.98 -1.32
C CYS A 129 2.06 -7.16 0.15
N LEU A 130 3.03 -8.01 0.46
CA LEU A 130 3.45 -8.31 1.83
C LEU A 130 4.94 -8.61 1.92
N TYR A 131 5.46 -8.51 3.15
CA TYR A 131 6.76 -9.06 3.50
C TYR A 131 6.59 -10.43 4.16
N ILE A 132 7.56 -11.31 3.94
CA ILE A 132 7.66 -12.60 4.62
C ILE A 132 9.00 -12.69 5.36
N ALA A 133 8.96 -13.23 6.57
CA ALA A 133 10.12 -13.53 7.41
C ALA A 133 10.27 -15.04 7.61
N GLY A 134 11.48 -15.46 7.94
CA GLY A 134 11.74 -16.78 8.51
C GLY A 134 11.64 -16.76 10.05
N PRO A 135 11.96 -17.88 10.71
CA PRO A 135 12.39 -19.15 10.11
C PRO A 135 11.23 -20.05 9.68
N ASP A 136 11.51 -20.96 8.73
CA ASP A 136 10.62 -22.03 8.26
C ASP A 136 9.20 -21.56 7.86
N ASN A 137 9.16 -20.41 7.17
CA ASN A 137 7.93 -19.91 6.57
C ASN A 137 7.95 -20.12 5.06
N GLN A 138 6.77 -20.34 4.49
CA GLN A 138 6.60 -20.52 3.05
C GLN A 138 5.38 -19.73 2.60
N PHE A 139 5.57 -18.97 1.54
CA PHE A 139 4.53 -18.33 0.76
C PHE A 139 4.21 -19.22 -0.43
N TYR A 140 2.93 -19.47 -0.61
CA TYR A 140 2.40 -20.25 -1.72
C TYR A 140 1.53 -19.35 -2.58
N SER A 141 1.82 -19.32 -3.87
CA SER A 141 0.89 -18.74 -4.82
C SER A 141 -0.09 -19.81 -5.29
N GLU A 142 -1.38 -19.53 -5.24
CA GLU A 142 -2.36 -20.42 -5.84
C GLU A 142 -2.37 -20.21 -7.36
N ASP A 143 -2.46 -21.33 -8.09
CA ASP A 143 -2.27 -21.45 -9.55
C ASP A 143 -0.84 -21.21 -10.04
N ASP A 144 -0.50 -21.73 -11.22
CA ASP A 144 0.73 -21.41 -11.96
C ASP A 144 0.70 -19.92 -12.37
N VAL A 145 0.90 -19.03 -11.41
CA VAL A 145 0.99 -17.60 -11.66
C VAL A 145 2.22 -17.34 -12.51
N LYS A 146 2.01 -16.55 -13.56
CA LYS A 146 3.08 -16.09 -14.42
C LYS A 146 3.74 -14.88 -13.77
N PHE A 147 4.99 -14.60 -14.12
CA PHE A 147 5.72 -13.40 -13.67
C PHE A 147 5.02 -12.06 -13.99
N ASP A 148 4.03 -12.05 -14.90
CA ASP A 148 3.20 -10.87 -15.15
C ASP A 148 2.16 -10.58 -14.04
N ARG A 149 1.95 -11.53 -13.12
CA ARG A 149 0.99 -11.49 -12.01
C ARG A 149 1.63 -11.70 -10.65
N MET A 150 2.94 -11.87 -10.58
CA MET A 150 3.68 -11.94 -9.33
C MET A 150 5.07 -11.34 -9.50
N ALA A 151 5.50 -10.56 -8.52
CA ALA A 151 6.86 -10.06 -8.40
C ALA A 151 7.39 -10.36 -7.02
N VAL A 152 8.70 -10.58 -6.92
CA VAL A 152 9.38 -10.93 -5.68
C VAL A 152 10.78 -10.32 -5.63
N HIS A 153 11.19 -9.91 -4.43
CA HIS A 153 12.58 -9.58 -4.12
C HIS A 153 12.96 -10.31 -2.83
N LEU A 154 14.09 -11.01 -2.87
CA LEU A 154 14.53 -11.91 -1.80
C LEU A 154 15.84 -11.42 -1.17
N ASP A 155 16.02 -11.72 0.11
CA ASP A 155 17.35 -11.97 0.65
C ASP A 155 17.74 -13.39 0.26
N GLU A 156 18.55 -13.54 -0.79
CA GLU A 156 18.94 -14.85 -1.35
C GLU A 156 19.70 -15.75 -0.35
N LYS A 157 20.18 -15.18 0.77
CA LYS A 157 20.82 -15.97 1.84
C LYS A 157 19.80 -16.56 2.81
N LYS A 158 18.58 -16.03 2.85
CA LYS A 158 17.53 -16.40 3.81
C LYS A 158 16.32 -17.02 3.13
N CYS A 159 16.07 -16.73 1.86
CA CYS A 159 14.94 -17.26 1.11
C CYS A 159 15.33 -17.76 -0.28
N SER A 160 14.51 -18.67 -0.82
CA SER A 160 14.59 -19.16 -2.20
C SER A 160 13.23 -19.08 -2.89
N LEU A 161 13.25 -18.94 -4.22
CA LEU A 161 12.07 -19.00 -5.08
C LEU A 161 12.09 -20.30 -5.88
N ASP A 162 10.97 -21.03 -5.86
CA ASP A 162 10.72 -22.09 -6.83
C ASP A 162 10.13 -21.45 -8.10
N ASN A 163 10.90 -21.41 -9.19
CA ASN A 163 10.45 -20.80 -10.45
C ASN A 163 9.33 -21.58 -11.17
N SER A 164 9.04 -22.82 -10.74
CA SER A 164 7.99 -23.64 -11.32
C SER A 164 6.63 -23.37 -10.67
N THR A 165 6.58 -23.30 -9.34
CA THR A 165 5.35 -23.04 -8.59
C THR A 165 5.19 -21.59 -8.16
N MET A 166 6.24 -20.78 -8.30
CA MET A 166 6.37 -19.41 -7.79
C MET A 166 6.34 -19.28 -6.26
N ASP A 167 6.55 -20.39 -5.54
CA ASP A 167 6.57 -20.40 -4.08
C ASP A 167 7.86 -19.79 -3.53
N VAL A 168 7.74 -19.05 -2.43
CA VAL A 168 8.89 -18.47 -1.72
C VAL A 168 9.05 -19.17 -0.38
N THR A 169 10.22 -19.78 -0.15
CA THR A 169 10.56 -20.42 1.12
C THR A 169 11.61 -19.61 1.84
N CYS A 170 11.39 -19.27 3.11
CA CYS A 170 12.32 -18.52 3.95
C CYS A 170 12.78 -19.36 5.15
N PHE A 171 14.08 -19.61 5.23
CA PHE A 171 14.70 -20.53 6.19
C PHE A 171 15.18 -19.85 7.48
N ALA A 172 15.46 -18.54 7.42
CA ALA A 172 16.13 -17.78 8.48
C ALA A 172 15.56 -16.36 8.69
#